data_AF-A0A523JYJ2-F1
#
_entry.id   AF-A0A523JYJ2-F1
#
_cell.length_a   1.000
_cell.length_b   1.000
_cell.length_c   1.000
_cell.angle_alpha   90.00
_cell.angle_beta   90.00
_cell.angle_gamma   90.00
#
_symmetry.space_group_name_H-M   'P 1'
#
loop_
_entity.id
_entity.type
_entity.pdbx_description
1 polymer ?
#
loop_
_entity_poly.entity_id
_entity_poly.type
_entity_poly.pdbx_seq_one_letter_code
_entity_poly.pdbx_strand_id
1 'polypeptide(L)'
;KVNELHVKVDTLYHYKLEALDVLHSFSVPVFRLKQDAIPGRTITGWFEATQTGEYGIQCAEICGIGHGLMGARIFIESPEAHAAWLAKESPLTLTAMDMPAVED
;
A
#
# COMPACT_ATOMS: atom_id res chain seq x y z
N LYS A 1 -5.68 -1.23 -5.33
CA LYS A 1 -5.99 0.14 -5.85
C LYS A 1 -4.78 1.04 -5.69
N VAL A 2 -4.73 2.16 -6.42
CA VAL A 2 -3.73 3.23 -6.17
C VAL A 2 -4.09 3.97 -4.88
N ASN A 3 -3.09 4.46 -4.15
CA ASN A 3 -3.22 5.20 -2.87
C ASN A 3 -3.75 4.37 -1.68
N GLU A 4 -3.77 3.05 -1.79
CA GLU A 4 -4.15 2.15 -0.70
C GLU A 4 -3.09 1.06 -0.51
N LEU A 5 -2.66 0.85 0.72
CA LEU A 5 -1.78 -0.23 1.14
C LEU A 5 -2.52 -1.11 2.15
N HIS A 6 -2.83 -2.36 1.78
CA HIS A 6 -3.57 -3.29 2.65
C HIS A 6 -2.64 -4.36 3.20
N VAL A 7 -2.58 -4.47 4.52
CA VAL A 7 -1.68 -5.38 5.24
C VAL A 7 -2.39 -6.05 6.41
N LYS A 8 -1.82 -7.16 6.89
CA LYS A 8 -2.31 -7.89 8.06
C LYS A 8 -1.66 -7.36 9.33
N VAL A 9 -2.44 -7.37 10.41
CA VAL A 9 -1.91 -7.18 11.77
C VAL A 9 -0.92 -8.29 12.14
N ASP A 10 -0.04 -8.00 13.11
CA ASP A 10 1.00 -8.88 13.67
C ASP A 10 1.92 -9.49 12.59
N THR A 11 2.19 -8.70 11.55
CA THR A 11 3.06 -9.11 10.44
C THR A 11 4.17 -8.08 10.23
N LEU A 12 5.40 -8.57 10.16
CA LEU A 12 6.57 -7.76 9.81
C LEU A 12 6.73 -7.70 8.28
N TYR A 13 6.64 -6.50 7.73
CA TYR A 13 6.75 -6.23 6.31
C TYR A 13 8.09 -5.60 5.99
N HIS A 14 8.76 -6.13 4.97
CA HIS A 14 9.88 -5.44 4.32
C HIS A 14 9.38 -4.72 3.09
N TYR A 15 9.88 -3.52 2.84
CA TYR A 15 9.54 -2.74 1.66
C TYR A 15 10.78 -2.35 0.87
N LYS A 16 10.55 -2.13 -0.42
CA LYS A 16 11.45 -1.41 -1.34
C LYS A 16 10.74 -0.14 -1.77
N LEU A 17 11.41 0.99 -1.59
CA LEU A 17 10.90 2.31 -1.90
C LEU A 17 11.76 2.93 -2.99
N GLU A 18 11.10 3.38 -4.05
CA GLU A 18 11.71 3.95 -5.25
C GLU A 18 10.90 5.17 -5.69
N ALA A 19 11.57 6.14 -6.30
CA ALA A 19 10.93 7.25 -6.99
C ALA A 19 11.28 7.17 -8.48
N LEU A 20 10.28 7.42 -9.33
CA LEU A 20 10.42 7.31 -10.80
C LEU A 20 10.72 8.66 -11.46
N ASP A 21 10.48 9.77 -10.75
CA ASP A 21 10.55 11.13 -11.27
C ASP A 21 11.48 12.03 -10.45
N VAL A 22 11.02 12.52 -9.29
CA VAL A 22 11.71 13.47 -8.42
C VAL A 22 11.81 12.92 -7.00
N LEU A 23 12.42 13.68 -6.09
CA LEU A 23 12.50 13.28 -4.69
C LEU A 23 11.10 13.36 -4.05
N HIS A 24 10.71 12.28 -3.36
CA HIS A 24 9.51 12.21 -2.53
C HIS A 24 9.89 11.71 -1.13
N SER A 25 8.93 11.64 -0.22
CA SER A 25 9.15 11.00 1.09
C SER A 25 7.95 10.21 1.53
N PHE A 26 8.10 8.90 1.70
CA PHE A 26 7.06 8.02 2.23
C PHE A 26 6.97 8.22 3.75
N SER A 27 5.85 8.74 4.22
CA SER A 27 5.63 9.01 5.64
C SER A 27 4.35 8.38 6.15
N VAL A 28 4.47 7.62 7.25
CA VAL A 28 3.35 7.13 8.06
C VAL A 28 3.56 7.65 9.49
N PRO A 29 2.99 8.83 9.84
CA PRO A 29 3.35 9.53 11.08
C PRO A 29 3.13 8.70 12.36
N VAL A 30 2.04 7.93 12.41
CA VAL A 30 1.72 7.07 13.56
C VAL A 30 2.73 5.93 13.76
N PHE A 31 3.43 5.52 12.71
CA PHE A 31 4.49 4.50 12.80
C PHE A 31 5.86 5.13 13.07
N ARG A 32 5.92 6.48 13.10
CA ARG A 32 7.18 7.26 13.12
C ARG A 32 8.11 6.86 11.98
N LEU A 33 7.52 6.44 10.86
CA LEU A 33 8.21 6.07 9.64
C LEU A 33 8.21 7.26 8.68
N LYS A 34 9.39 7.76 8.35
CA LYS A 34 9.62 8.73 7.27
C LYS A 34 10.87 8.28 6.52
N GLN A 35 10.74 8.03 5.22
CA GLN A 35 11.86 7.64 4.37
C GLN A 35 11.76 8.33 3.02
N ASP A 36 12.82 9.04 2.67
CA ASP A 36 12.90 9.70 1.37
C ASP A 36 13.04 8.64 0.25
N ALA A 37 12.27 8.82 -0.81
CA ALA A 37 12.33 8.07 -2.05
C ALA A 37 13.16 8.88 -3.06
N ILE A 38 14.33 8.36 -3.42
CA ILE A 38 15.33 9.09 -4.21
C ILE A 38 15.39 8.47 -5.61
N PRO A 39 15.21 9.24 -6.69
CA PRO A 39 15.32 8.70 -8.05
C PRO A 39 16.63 7.97 -8.30
N GLY A 40 16.53 6.79 -8.92
CA GLY A 40 17.68 5.93 -9.22
C GLY A 40 18.25 5.15 -8.02
N ARG A 41 17.58 5.16 -6.86
CA ARG A 41 17.95 4.36 -5.69
C ARG A 41 16.77 3.53 -5.20
N THR A 42 17.03 2.26 -4.92
CA THR A 42 16.12 1.41 -4.14
C THR A 42 16.46 1.54 -2.67
N ILE A 43 15.55 2.13 -1.90
CA ILE A 43 15.69 2.21 -0.45
C ILE A 43 14.90 1.05 0.18
N THR A 44 15.53 0.29 1.08
CA THR A 44 14.88 -0.81 1.77
C THR A 44 14.60 -0.45 3.23
N GLY A 45 13.50 -0.95 3.76
CA GLY A 45 13.19 -0.83 5.18
C GLY A 45 12.15 -1.85 5.59
N TRP A 46 11.64 -1.70 6.81
CA TRP A 46 10.62 -2.58 7.35
C TRP A 46 9.72 -1.85 8.35
N PHE A 47 8.54 -2.40 8.58
CA PHE A 47 7.67 -2.03 9.68
C PHE A 47 6.88 -3.25 10.15
N GLU A 48 6.44 -3.23 11.41
CA GLU A 48 5.52 -4.22 11.95
C GLU A 48 4.14 -3.58 12.14
N ALA A 49 3.10 -4.23 11.63
CA ALA A 49 1.73 -3.77 11.71
C ALA A 49 1.10 -4.25 13.03
N THR A 50 1.19 -3.47 14.11
CA THR A 50 0.85 -3.94 15.48
C THR A 50 -0.58 -3.65 15.93
N GLN A 51 -1.32 -2.80 15.21
CA GLN A 51 -2.68 -2.42 15.57
C GLN A 51 -3.55 -2.29 14.32
N THR A 52 -4.73 -2.91 14.37
CA THR A 52 -5.72 -2.80 13.30
C THR A 52 -6.27 -1.37 13.19
N GLY A 53 -6.55 -0.93 11.97
CA GLY A 53 -7.07 0.41 11.71
C GLY A 53 -6.64 0.99 10.38
N GLU A 54 -7.01 2.25 10.16
CA GLU A 54 -6.71 3.00 8.94
C GLU A 54 -5.84 4.21 9.27
N TYR A 55 -4.65 4.28 8.67
CA TYR A 55 -3.68 5.31 8.97
C TYR A 55 -3.26 6.08 7.72
N GLY A 56 -2.99 7.37 7.90
CA GLY A 56 -2.58 8.26 6.82
C GLY A 56 -1.15 7.99 6.35
N ILE A 57 -0.99 7.92 5.02
CA ILE A 57 0.29 8.05 4.34
C ILE A 57 0.29 9.41 3.65
N GLN A 58 1.39 10.15 3.76
CA GLN A 58 1.53 11.45 3.07
C GLN A 58 2.95 11.62 2.54
N CYS A 59 3.09 12.29 1.39
CA CYS A 59 4.40 12.76 0.95
C CYS A 59 4.94 13.81 1.94
N ALA A 60 6.14 13.59 2.48
CA ALA A 60 6.78 14.49 3.45
C ALA A 60 8.00 15.24 2.90
N GLU A 61 8.12 15.32 1.57
CA GLU A 61 9.10 16.14 0.85
C GLU A 61 8.40 16.94 -0.25
N ILE A 62 8.69 18.23 -0.37
CA ILE A 62 8.18 19.05 -1.47
C ILE A 62 8.62 18.49 -2.83
N CYS A 63 7.66 17.96 -3.59
CA CYS A 63 7.89 17.23 -4.84
C CYS A 63 7.21 17.87 -6.06
N GLY A 64 6.79 19.14 -5.94
CA GLY A 64 6.16 19.91 -7.00
C GLY A 64 4.73 20.36 -6.67
N ILE A 65 3.99 20.83 -7.69
CA ILE A 65 2.67 21.45 -7.52
C ILE A 65 1.62 20.49 -6.95
N GLY A 66 1.75 19.19 -7.26
CA GLY A 66 0.85 18.14 -6.76
C GLY A 66 1.16 17.65 -5.35
N HIS A 67 2.20 18.18 -4.69
CA HIS A 67 2.71 17.64 -3.42
C HIS A 67 1.61 17.45 -2.35
N GLY A 68 0.77 18.47 -2.14
CA GLY A 68 -0.29 18.41 -1.13
C GLY A 68 -1.42 17.42 -1.43
N LEU A 69 -1.49 16.90 -2.66
CA LEU A 69 -2.50 15.94 -3.12
C LEU A 69 -2.03 14.48 -3.00
N MET A 70 -0.78 14.24 -2.62
CA MET A 70 -0.18 12.90 -2.53
C MET A 70 -0.55 12.15 -1.24
N GLY A 71 -1.85 12.05 -0.99
CA GLY A 71 -2.40 11.32 0.14
C GLY A 71 -2.71 9.86 -0.21
N ALA A 72 -2.34 8.97 0.69
CA ALA A 72 -2.68 7.56 0.64
C ALA A 72 -3.09 7.05 2.04
N ARG A 73 -3.55 5.80 2.10
CA ARG A 73 -3.94 5.14 3.36
C ARG A 73 -3.29 3.77 3.46
N ILE A 74 -2.87 3.40 4.67
CA ILE A 74 -2.59 2.02 5.02
C ILE A 74 -3.75 1.47 5.86
N PHE A 75 -4.24 0.30 5.45
CA PHE A 75 -5.26 -0.48 6.14
C PHE A 75 -4.57 -1.66 6.80
N ILE A 76 -4.60 -1.71 8.13
CA ILE A 76 -4.15 -2.85 8.91
C ILE A 76 -5.37 -3.66 9.31
N GLU A 77 -5.47 -4.86 8.76
CA GLU A 77 -6.66 -5.70 8.82
C GLU A 77 -6.39 -7.00 9.58
N SER A 78 -7.47 -7.67 10.02
CA SER A 78 -7.35 -9.06 10.46
C SER A 78 -7.01 -9.96 9.26
N PRO A 79 -6.46 -11.16 9.49
CA PRO A 79 -6.18 -12.11 8.40
C PRO A 79 -7.41 -12.42 7.53
N GLU A 80 -8.60 -12.52 8.12
CA GLU A 80 -9.85 -12.81 7.42
C GLU A 80 -10.32 -11.64 6.56
N ALA A 81 -10.26 -10.42 7.10
CA ALA A 81 -10.63 -9.21 6.38
C ALA A 81 -9.67 -8.97 5.19
N HIS A 82 -8.36 -9.13 5.40
CA HIS A 82 -7.37 -9.03 4.34
C HIS A 82 -7.58 -10.07 3.25
N ALA A 83 -7.89 -11.32 3.62
CA ALA A 83 -8.20 -12.37 2.66
C ALA A 83 -9.47 -12.07 1.83
N ALA A 84 -10.51 -11.52 2.48
CA ALA A 84 -11.73 -11.10 1.80
C ALA A 84 -11.47 -9.92 0.84
N TRP A 85 -10.66 -8.95 1.26
CA TRP A 85 -10.21 -7.84 0.41
C TRP A 85 -9.43 -8.35 -0.80
N LEU A 86 -8.45 -9.25 -0.59
CA LEU A 86 -7.68 -9.86 -1.66
C LEU A 86 -8.57 -10.60 -2.67
N ALA A 87 -9.55 -11.37 -2.20
CA ALA A 87 -10.47 -12.09 -3.08
C ALA A 87 -11.32 -11.14 -3.94
N LYS A 88 -11.71 -9.99 -3.39
CA LYS A 88 -12.49 -8.97 -4.11
C LYS A 88 -11.66 -8.19 -5.13
N GLU A 89 -10.41 -7.85 -4.81
CA GLU A 89 -9.57 -6.98 -5.64
C GLU A 89 -8.64 -7.77 -6.58
N SER A 90 -8.55 -9.09 -6.43
CA SER A 90 -7.77 -9.94 -7.33
C SER A 90 -8.42 -9.99 -8.72
N PRO A 91 -7.68 -9.66 -9.80
CA PRO A 91 -8.20 -9.75 -11.17
C PRO A 91 -8.56 -11.19 -11.58
N LEU A 92 -8.08 -12.22 -10.85
CA LEU A 92 -8.47 -13.61 -11.07
C LEU A 92 -9.95 -13.89 -10.79
N THR A 93 -10.58 -13.08 -9.93
CA THR A 93 -11.99 -13.25 -9.54
C THR A 93 -12.95 -12.79 -10.64
N LEU A 94 -12.56 -11.84 -11.49
CA LEU A 94 -13.39 -11.41 -12.63
C LEU A 94 -13.50 -12.50 -13.72
N THR A 95 -12.42 -13.23 -13.99
CA THR A 95 -12.40 -14.29 -15.02
C THR A 95 -13.27 -15.51 -14.70
N ALA A 96 -13.59 -15.74 -13.42
CA ALA A 96 -14.44 -16.87 -13.01
C ALA A 96 -15.94 -16.55 -13.06
N MET A 97 -16.32 -15.27 -13.15
CA MET A 97 -17.72 -14.84 -13.19
C MET A 97 -18.27 -14.69 -14.62
N ASP A 98 -17.40 -14.70 -15.65
CA ASP A 98 -17.75 -14.52 -17.07
C ASP A 98 -17.66 -15.80 -17.93
N MET A 99 -17.37 -16.95 -17.33
CA MET A 99 -17.46 -18.24 -18.05
C MET A 99 -18.89 -18.77 -17.92
N PRO A 100 -19.71 -18.82 -19.00
CA PRO A 100 -20.92 -19.61 -18.94
C PRO A 100 -20.54 -21.06 -18.65
N ALA A 101 -21.26 -21.70 -17.73
CA ALA A 101 -21.16 -23.13 -17.52
C ALA A 101 -21.40 -23.82 -18.87
N VAL A 102 -20.34 -24.40 -19.44
CA VAL A 102 -20.48 -25.34 -20.55
C VAL A 102 -21.06 -26.60 -19.93
N GLU A 103 -22.38 -26.76 -20.04
CA GLU A 103 -23.04 -28.04 -19.80
C GLU A 103 -22.68 -29.00 -20.97
N ASP A 104 -22.40 -30.27 -20.62
CA ASP A 104 -22.07 -31.37 -21.54
C ASP A 104 -23.18 -31.66 -22.58
#